data_AF-A0A529ZT60-F1
#
_entry.id   AF-A0A529ZT60-F1
#
_cell.length_a   1.000
_cell.length_b   1.000
_cell.length_c   1.000
_cell.angle_alpha   90.00
_cell.angle_beta   90.00
_cell.angle_gamma   90.00
#
_symmetry.space_group_name_H-M   'P 1'
#
loop_
_entity.id
_entity.type
_entity.pdbx_description
1 polymer ?
#
loop_
_entity_poly.entity_id
_entity_poly.type
_entity_poly.pdbx_seq_one_letter_code
_entity_poly.pdbx_strand_id
1 'polypeptide(L)'
;ARTLVAASRYTGEWGRAFHVPSQHASPNELIRKTAAMLGRDIAETHSYSIPEMEALGMHELIEMTYLFESPLLVDSSDAETLLGVKASSLEEMIADTLRDHL
;
A
#
# COMPACT_ATOMS: atom_id res chain seq x y z
N ALA A 1 -12.52 -0.77 5.98
CA ALA A 1 -13.83 -0.14 5.68
C ALA A 1 -14.11 1.20 6.41
N ARG A 2 -13.26 1.69 7.33
CA ARG A 2 -13.55 2.91 8.13
C ARG A 2 -13.90 4.15 7.30
N THR A 3 -13.14 4.43 6.24
CA THR A 3 -13.38 5.59 5.36
C THR A 3 -14.74 5.53 4.67
N LEU A 4 -15.14 4.37 4.14
CA LEU A 4 -16.45 4.19 3.51
C LEU A 4 -17.59 4.47 4.51
N VAL A 5 -17.48 3.94 5.73
CA VAL A 5 -18.47 4.16 6.79
C VAL A 5 -18.53 5.65 7.18
N ALA A 6 -17.38 6.32 7.31
CA ALA A 6 -17.33 7.74 7.63
C ALA A 6 -17.93 8.59 6.50
N ALA A 7 -17.59 8.30 5.24
CA ALA A 7 -18.14 8.97 4.07
C ALA A 7 -19.66 8.81 3.97
N SER A 8 -20.20 7.63 4.31
CA SER A 8 -21.67 7.40 4.30
C SER A 8 -22.44 8.27 5.29
N ARG A 9 -21.75 8.84 6.28
CA ARG A 9 -22.32 9.70 7.33
C ARG A 9 -21.97 11.18 7.11
N TYR A 10 -21.26 11.50 6.04
CA TYR A 10 -20.87 12.87 5.73
C TYR A 10 -22.09 13.69 5.29
N THR A 11 -22.36 14.79 6.00
CA THR A 11 -23.53 15.65 5.75
C THR A 11 -23.19 16.97 5.05
N GLY A 12 -21.95 17.14 4.59
CA GLY A 12 -21.54 18.30 3.82
C GLY A 12 -21.91 18.15 2.34
N GLU A 13 -21.09 18.73 1.46
CA GLU A 13 -21.32 18.71 0.01
C GLU A 13 -21.49 17.29 -0.56
N TRP A 14 -22.58 17.09 -1.30
CA TRP A 14 -22.83 15.86 -2.05
C TRP A 14 -21.89 15.73 -3.25
N GLY A 15 -21.58 14.49 -3.63
CA GLY A 15 -20.71 14.21 -4.78
C GLY A 15 -19.22 14.46 -4.54
N ARG A 16 -18.81 14.81 -3.31
CA ARG A 16 -17.40 14.92 -2.95
C ARG A 16 -16.72 13.54 -2.96
N ALA A 17 -15.59 13.45 -3.66
CA ALA A 17 -14.72 12.29 -3.59
C ALA A 17 -13.83 12.36 -2.34
N PHE A 18 -13.65 11.22 -1.67
CA PHE A 18 -12.72 11.07 -0.56
C PHE A 18 -11.71 9.98 -0.90
N HIS A 19 -10.43 10.33 -0.91
CA HIS A 19 -9.36 9.34 -1.02
C HIS A 19 -9.17 8.63 0.32
N VAL A 20 -9.00 7.31 0.28
CA VAL A 20 -8.73 6.52 1.47
C VAL A 20 -7.31 6.83 1.94
N PRO A 21 -7.10 7.27 3.20
CA PRO A 21 -5.75 7.46 3.71
C PRO A 21 -4.95 6.16 3.65
N SER A 22 -3.73 6.23 3.10
CA SER A 22 -2.83 5.10 2.92
C SER A 22 -1.39 5.46 3.30
N GLN A 23 -0.60 4.46 3.67
CA GLN A 23 0.84 4.59 3.85
C GLN A 23 1.58 4.24 2.55
N HIS A 24 2.80 4.74 2.40
CA HIS A 24 3.72 4.34 1.33
C HIS A 24 4.91 3.58 1.93
N ALA A 25 5.28 2.47 1.28
CA ALA A 25 6.53 1.76 1.49
C ALA A 25 6.97 1.08 0.21
N SER A 26 8.29 0.96 0.03
CA SER A 26 8.85 0.15 -1.06
C SER A 26 8.61 -1.35 -0.81
N PRO A 27 8.54 -2.19 -1.86
CA PRO A 27 8.44 -3.64 -1.71
C PRO A 27 9.55 -4.22 -0.81
N ASN A 28 10.79 -3.75 -0.96
CA ASN A 28 11.92 -4.19 -0.14
C ASN A 28 11.76 -3.84 1.34
N GLU A 29 11.14 -2.69 1.65
CA GLU A 29 10.84 -2.31 3.02
C GLU A 29 9.75 -3.21 3.63
N LEU A 30 8.68 -3.49 2.87
CA LEU A 30 7.62 -4.40 3.32
C LEU A 30 8.16 -5.81 3.57
N ILE A 31 9.00 -6.34 2.69
CA ILE A 31 9.67 -7.64 2.86
C ILE A 31 10.48 -7.67 4.15
N ARG A 32 11.34 -6.66 4.38
CA ARG A 32 12.17 -6.56 5.59
C ARG A 32 11.33 -6.46 6.86
N LYS A 33 10.34 -5.57 6.91
CA LYS A 33 9.48 -5.38 8.09
C LYS A 33 8.69 -6.65 8.42
N THR A 34 8.17 -7.33 7.40
CA THR A 34 7.42 -8.59 7.55
C THR A 34 8.33 -9.70 8.09
N ALA A 35 9.51 -9.88 7.51
CA ALA A 35 10.44 -10.92 7.94
C ALA A 35 10.97 -10.67 9.35
N ALA A 36 11.28 -9.40 9.69
CA ALA A 36 11.66 -9.02 11.04
C ALA A 36 10.56 -9.35 12.06
N MET A 37 9.29 -9.12 11.72
CA MET A 37 8.17 -9.46 12.60
C MET A 37 7.99 -10.97 12.78
N LEU A 38 8.34 -11.78 11.78
CA LEU A 38 8.36 -13.24 11.85
C LEU A 38 9.63 -13.83 12.46
N GLY A 39 10.63 -13.00 12.82
CA GLY A 39 11.93 -13.47 13.29
C GLY A 39 12.71 -14.28 12.24
N ARG A 40 12.55 -13.95 10.95
CA ARG A 40 13.19 -14.65 9.82
C ARG A 40 14.23 -13.79 9.15
N ASP A 41 15.31 -14.43 8.74
CA ASP A 41 16.26 -13.84 7.80
C ASP A 41 15.68 -13.86 6.38
N ILE A 42 16.02 -12.83 5.60
CA ILE A 42 15.65 -12.76 4.19
C ILE A 42 16.87 -13.04 3.32
N ALA A 43 16.66 -13.78 2.23
CA ALA A 43 17.62 -13.84 1.15
C ALA A 43 17.67 -12.49 0.41
N GLU A 44 18.76 -12.26 -0.30
CA GLU A 44 18.90 -11.08 -1.16
C GLU A 44 17.80 -11.08 -2.24
N THR A 45 17.09 -9.96 -2.34
CA THR A 45 16.02 -9.75 -3.32
C THR A 45 16.59 -9.18 -4.61
N HIS A 46 16.21 -9.76 -5.75
CA HIS A 46 16.58 -9.27 -7.08
C HIS A 46 15.35 -8.71 -7.82
N SER A 47 15.54 -7.60 -8.54
CA SER A 47 14.53 -7.05 -9.44
C SER A 47 14.80 -7.51 -10.88
N TYR A 48 13.77 -8.00 -11.56
CA TYR A 48 13.89 -8.32 -12.98
C TYR A 48 14.12 -7.05 -13.82
N SER A 49 15.05 -7.15 -14.76
CA SER A 49 15.23 -6.19 -15.84
C SER A 49 14.12 -6.34 -16.88
N ILE A 50 13.90 -5.30 -17.70
CA ILE A 50 12.90 -5.34 -18.80
C ILE A 50 13.15 -6.53 -19.75
N PRO A 51 14.39 -6.81 -20.23
CA PRO A 51 14.63 -7.96 -21.10
C PRO A 51 14.28 -9.31 -20.46
N GLU A 52 14.53 -9.46 -19.15
CA GLU A 52 14.13 -10.68 -18.43
C GLU A 52 12.59 -10.80 -18.37
N MET A 53 11.90 -9.69 -18.09
CA MET A 53 10.43 -9.66 -18.09
C MET A 53 9.85 -9.96 -19.48
N GLU A 54 10.47 -9.46 -20.56
CA GLU A 54 10.06 -9.76 -21.94
C GLU A 54 10.22 -11.25 -22.26
N ALA A 55 11.36 -11.84 -21.88
CA ALA A 55 11.64 -13.26 -22.10
C ALA A 55 10.66 -14.18 -21.36
N LEU A 56 10.10 -13.71 -20.25
CA LEU A 56 9.07 -14.40 -19.47
C LEU A 56 7.63 -14.11 -19.93
N GLY A 57 7.44 -13.28 -20.97
CA GLY A 57 6.12 -12.89 -21.48
C GLY A 57 5.34 -11.96 -20.54
N MET A 58 6.03 -11.21 -19.67
CA MET A 58 5.44 -10.37 -18.63
C MET A 58 5.11 -8.95 -19.15
N HIS A 59 4.49 -8.85 -20.32
CA HIS A 59 4.26 -7.58 -21.01
C HIS A 59 3.45 -6.56 -20.19
N GLU A 60 2.42 -7.01 -19.47
CA GLU A 60 1.64 -6.15 -18.57
C GLU A 60 2.52 -5.57 -17.44
N LEU A 61 3.44 -6.38 -16.89
CA LEU A 61 4.32 -5.90 -15.83
C LEU A 61 5.30 -4.84 -16.33
N ILE A 62 5.73 -4.93 -17.60
CA ILE A 62 6.56 -3.92 -18.25
C ILE A 62 5.77 -2.61 -18.40
N GLU A 63 4.52 -2.68 -18.86
CA GLU A 63 3.67 -1.49 -18.97
C GLU A 63 3.44 -0.84 -17.59
N MET A 64 3.31 -1.66 -16.54
CA MET A 64 3.02 -1.21 -15.18
C MET A 64 4.26 -0.86 -14.35
N THR A 65 5.50 -0.86 -14.89
CA THR A 65 6.71 -0.58 -14.08
C THR A 65 6.68 0.76 -13.37
N TYR A 66 5.97 1.74 -13.95
CA TYR A 66 5.77 3.07 -13.36
C TYR A 66 5.20 3.02 -11.92
N LEU A 67 4.46 1.96 -11.56
CA LEU A 67 3.94 1.76 -10.20
C LEU A 67 5.04 1.52 -9.15
N PHE A 68 6.24 1.14 -9.57
CA PHE A 68 7.37 0.80 -8.70
C PHE A 68 8.53 1.80 -8.81
N GLU A 69 8.58 2.61 -9.87
CA GLU A 69 9.64 3.59 -10.12
C GLU A 69 9.48 4.88 -9.30
N SER A 70 8.27 5.16 -8.82
CA SER A 70 7.98 6.34 -8.02
C SER A 70 6.91 6.07 -6.95
N PRO A 71 6.95 6.78 -5.80
CA PRO A 71 5.90 6.66 -4.80
C PRO A 71 4.53 7.05 -5.34
N LEU A 72 3.57 6.12 -5.27
CA LEU A 72 2.17 6.36 -5.59
C LEU A 72 1.47 7.04 -4.40
N LEU A 73 1.73 8.33 -4.24
CA LEU A 73 1.15 9.12 -3.16
C LEU A 73 -0.24 9.61 -3.55
N VAL A 74 -1.18 9.47 -2.61
CA VAL A 74 -2.55 9.96 -2.76
C VAL A 74 -2.79 11.00 -1.68
N ASP A 75 -3.27 12.18 -2.06
CA ASP A 75 -3.67 13.20 -1.10
C ASP A 75 -5.00 12.81 -0.45
N SER A 76 -4.93 12.43 0.82
CA SER A 76 -6.09 12.09 1.65
C SER A 76 -6.48 13.19 2.65
N SER A 77 -5.92 14.39 2.53
CA SER A 77 -6.11 15.48 3.51
C SER A 77 -7.59 15.79 3.78
N ASP A 78 -8.43 15.75 2.75
CA ASP A 78 -9.88 15.93 2.89
C ASP A 78 -10.54 14.82 3.72
N ALA A 79 -10.17 13.57 3.49
CA ALA A 79 -10.70 12.45 4.26
C ALA A 79 -10.24 12.53 5.72
N GLU A 80 -9.00 12.95 5.97
CA GLU A 80 -8.50 13.13 7.34
C GLU A 80 -9.20 14.28 8.05
N THR A 81 -9.35 15.42 7.39
CA THR A 81 -9.87 16.65 7.99
C THR A 81 -11.39 16.59 8.16
N LEU A 82 -12.12 16.10 7.15
CA LEU A 82 -13.58 16.16 7.13
C LEU A 82 -14.23 14.88 7.68
N LEU A 83 -13.59 13.72 7.53
CA LEU A 83 -14.14 12.44 7.99
C LEU A 83 -13.46 11.92 9.27
N GLY A 84 -12.35 12.54 9.70
CA GLY A 84 -11.62 12.15 10.92
C GLY A 84 -10.96 10.77 10.84
N VAL A 85 -10.76 10.22 9.63
CA VAL A 85 -10.11 8.93 9.43
C VAL A 85 -8.62 9.11 9.15
N LYS A 86 -7.79 8.15 9.55
CA LYS A 86 -6.35 8.14 9.26
C LYS A 86 -5.90 6.75 8.82
N ALA A 87 -4.78 6.71 8.12
CA ALA A 87 -4.12 5.47 7.77
C ALA A 87 -3.59 4.81 9.06
N SER A 88 -3.75 3.49 9.19
CA SER A 88 -3.03 2.73 10.21
C SER A 88 -1.52 2.76 9.91
N SER A 89 -0.70 2.47 10.91
CA SER A 89 0.75 2.32 10.67
C SER A 89 1.04 1.07 9.85
N LEU A 90 2.18 1.04 9.17
CA LEU A 90 2.61 -0.14 8.43
C LEU A 90 2.81 -1.34 9.37
N GLU A 91 3.32 -1.11 10.58
CA GLU A 91 3.52 -2.13 11.60
C GLU A 91 2.18 -2.76 12.03
N GLU A 92 1.14 -1.95 12.26
CA GLU A 92 -0.21 -2.46 12.54
C GLU A 92 -0.74 -3.30 11.38
N MET A 93 -0.60 -2.81 10.14
CA MET A 93 -1.10 -3.52 8.95
C MET A 93 -0.39 -4.85 8.71
N ILE A 94 0.94 -4.88 8.91
CA ILE A 94 1.74 -6.11 8.79
C ILE A 94 1.35 -7.08 9.90
N ALA A 95 1.26 -6.62 11.15
CA ALA A 95 0.83 -7.47 12.27
C ALA A 95 -0.58 -8.05 12.06
N ASP A 96 -1.49 -7.26 11.51
CA ASP A 96 -2.84 -7.70 11.17
C ASP A 96 -2.83 -8.81 10.10
N THR A 97 -1.97 -8.66 9.09
CA THR A 97 -1.78 -9.65 8.01
C THR A 97 -1.17 -10.95 8.53
N LEU A 98 -0.23 -10.84 9.48
CA LEU A 98 0.48 -11.97 10.07
C LEU A 98 -0.26 -12.59 11.28
N ARG A 99 -1.48 -12.17 11.59
CA ARG A 99 -2.19 -12.56 12.81
C ARG A 99 -2.25 -14.08 13.04
N ASP A 100 -2.35 -14.87 11.97
CA ASP A 100 -2.44 -16.34 12.04
C ASP A 100 -1.06 -17.03 11.92
N HIS A 101 0.02 -16.25 11.86
CA HIS A 101 1.40 -16.70 11.66
C HIS A 101 2.37 -16.30 12.79
N LEU A 102 1.89 -15.49 13.74
CA LEU A 102 2.56 -15.16 15.00
C LEU A 102 2.09 -16.13 16.10
#